data_AF-A0A7Y2UPD5-F1
#
_entry.id   AF-A0A7Y2UPD5-F1
#
_cell.length_a   1.000
_cell.length_b   1.000
_cell.length_c   1.000
_cell.angle_alpha   90.00
_cell.angle_beta   90.00
_cell.angle_gamma   90.00
#
_symmetry.space_group_name_H-M   'P 1'
#
loop_
_entity.id
_entity.type
_entity.pdbx_description
1 polymer ?
#
loop_
_entity_poly.entity_id
_entity_poly.type
_entity_poly.pdbx_seq_one_letter_code
_entity_poly.pdbx_strand_id
1 'polypeptide(L)'
;VVMSPFVPTLVRFLEKVIKPRRREETEPHFLNDAVLDFPDTLLQAVRNEIIHLYNNTALLFINGLHMETAMLEKGKNLKWEIRYDQKIVDYDFEDRYQAKIKPLFAAIIEFIGRGQGEVPAERQSQLFELRLACLKLSESIKAVDGLRNNMTKHFKSDNEIIRHEYNQMRIHIASVIKEMNKMAREKDKDIKIISSLDKFRGKIKKYKKKTNTRLDELIRNGEIDSYTATSILNDCSFTEDAVKGLLDAGKILYSTRDIELEDADEMLSLSDKEDDDEANTVLLEKE
;
A
#
# COMPACT_ATOMS: atom_id res chain seq x y z
N VAL A 1 24.11 33.47 31.23
CA VAL A 1 23.78 32.76 29.96
C VAL A 1 24.46 33.50 28.81
N VAL A 2 25.62 33.02 28.32
CA VAL A 2 26.48 33.77 27.36
C VAL A 2 26.56 33.09 25.98
N MET A 3 25.91 31.93 25.79
CA MET A 3 25.98 31.17 24.53
C MET A 3 24.97 31.62 23.45
N SER A 4 23.97 32.43 23.78
CA SER A 4 22.86 32.78 22.86
C SER A 4 23.26 33.59 21.60
N PRO A 5 24.19 34.56 21.62
CA PRO A 5 24.49 35.36 20.43
C PRO A 5 25.37 34.65 19.40
N PHE A 6 25.99 33.51 19.73
CA PHE A 6 26.88 32.76 18.84
C PHE A 6 26.16 31.66 18.04
N VAL A 7 24.95 31.26 18.46
CA VAL A 7 24.12 30.26 17.78
C VAL A 7 23.80 30.66 16.32
N PRO A 8 23.39 31.91 16.01
CA PRO A 8 23.04 32.29 14.64
C PRO A 8 24.25 32.24 13.69
N THR A 9 25.44 32.58 14.21
CA THR A 9 26.69 32.57 13.45
C THR A 9 27.14 31.15 13.17
N LEU A 10 27.02 30.26 14.17
CA LEU A 10 27.34 28.84 14.02
C LEU A 10 26.38 28.15 13.04
N VAL A 11 25.08 28.46 13.09
CA VAL A 11 24.08 27.93 12.15
C VAL A 11 24.41 28.36 10.72
N ARG A 12 24.67 29.65 10.48
CA ARG A 12 25.07 30.13 9.13
C ARG A 12 26.38 29.53 8.64
N PHE A 13 27.32 29.31 9.56
CA PHE A 13 28.60 28.66 9.22
C PHE A 13 28.38 27.19 8.85
N LEU A 14 27.59 26.45 9.63
CA LEU A 14 27.23 25.06 9.34
C LEU A 14 26.44 24.93 8.03
N GLU A 15 25.47 25.80 7.77
CA GLU A 15 24.73 25.82 6.49
C GLU A 15 25.63 26.11 5.27
N LYS A 16 26.74 26.85 5.48
CA LYS A 16 27.69 27.20 4.42
C LYS A 16 28.75 26.12 4.19
N VAL A 17 29.17 25.43 5.26
CA VAL A 17 30.20 24.37 5.23
C VAL A 17 29.57 23.02 4.86
N ILE A 18 28.41 22.72 5.43
CA ILE A 18 27.60 21.54 5.13
C ILE A 18 26.57 21.97 4.09
N LYS A 19 26.98 21.98 2.81
CA LYS A 19 25.99 22.02 1.73
C LYS A 19 25.07 20.81 1.94
N PRO A 20 23.73 20.99 1.99
CA PRO A 20 22.84 19.85 2.04
C PRO A 20 23.17 18.99 0.82
N ARG A 21 23.75 17.82 1.07
CA ARG A 21 23.89 16.80 0.03
C ARG A 21 22.46 16.55 -0.41
N ARG A 22 22.11 16.94 -1.64
CA ARG A 22 20.89 16.46 -2.28
C ARG A 22 21.07 14.95 -2.35
N ARG A 23 20.59 14.25 -1.31
CA ARG A 23 20.41 12.81 -1.38
C ARG A 23 19.54 12.59 -2.60
N GLU A 24 20.01 11.75 -3.51
CA GLU A 24 19.19 11.39 -4.65
C GLU A 24 17.88 10.80 -4.12
N GLU A 25 16.75 11.04 -4.78
CA GLU A 25 15.44 10.52 -4.36
C GLU A 25 15.41 8.97 -4.21
N THR A 26 16.47 8.31 -4.68
CA THR A 26 16.73 6.87 -4.67
C THR A 26 17.47 6.37 -3.42
N GLU A 27 18.09 7.26 -2.63
CA GLU A 27 18.85 6.86 -1.43
C GLU A 27 17.91 6.60 -0.24
N PRO A 28 18.21 5.59 0.61
CA PRO A 28 17.52 5.43 1.89
C PRO A 28 17.67 6.69 2.76
N HIS A 29 16.58 7.13 3.36
CA HIS A 29 16.56 8.36 4.15
C HIS A 29 16.81 8.10 5.64
N PHE A 30 16.30 6.99 6.15
CA PHE A 30 16.22 6.64 7.57
C PHE A 30 17.17 5.50 7.94
N LEU A 31 17.59 4.69 6.97
CA LEU A 31 18.50 3.56 7.20
C LEU A 31 19.95 4.03 7.35
N ASN A 32 20.56 3.77 8.50
CA ASN A 32 21.99 4.01 8.73
C ASN A 32 22.54 3.06 9.79
N ASP A 33 23.86 2.82 9.77
CA ASP A 33 24.50 1.82 10.63
C ASP A 33 24.37 2.15 12.13
N ALA A 34 24.32 3.44 12.50
CA ALA A 34 24.22 3.86 13.90
C ALA A 34 22.86 3.50 14.55
N VAL A 35 21.87 3.12 13.74
CA VAL A 35 20.55 2.71 14.20
C VAL A 35 20.48 1.20 14.47
N LEU A 36 21.42 0.40 13.94
CA LEU A 36 21.39 -1.07 14.07
C LEU A 36 21.49 -1.54 15.52
N ASP A 37 22.24 -0.82 16.35
CA ASP A 37 22.51 -1.19 17.74
C ASP A 37 21.31 -0.97 18.68
N PHE A 38 20.21 -0.38 18.20
CA PHE A 38 19.05 0.00 19.02
C PHE A 38 17.75 -0.56 18.42
N PRO A 39 17.17 -1.64 18.98
CA PRO A 39 16.04 -2.34 18.38
C PRO A 39 14.83 -1.47 18.05
N ASP A 40 14.40 -0.60 18.98
CA ASP A 40 13.25 0.28 18.75
C ASP A 40 13.53 1.33 17.66
N THR A 41 14.76 1.85 17.64
CA THR A 41 15.20 2.82 16.62
C THR A 41 15.29 2.15 15.26
N LEU A 42 15.77 0.90 15.20
CA LEU A 42 15.82 0.06 14.01
C LEU A 42 14.43 -0.15 13.44
N LEU A 43 13.49 -0.63 14.25
CA LEU A 43 12.10 -0.86 13.83
C LEU A 43 11.46 0.42 13.29
N GLN A 44 11.69 1.55 13.98
CA GLN A 44 11.14 2.83 13.53
C GLN A 44 11.80 3.33 12.24
N ALA A 45 13.11 3.15 12.08
CA ALA A 45 13.82 3.51 10.85
C ALA A 45 13.33 2.68 9.66
N VAL A 46 13.18 1.37 9.85
CA VAL A 46 12.59 0.47 8.85
C VAL A 46 11.18 0.92 8.51
N ARG A 47 10.30 1.13 9.50
CA ARG A 47 8.93 1.61 9.28
C ARG A 47 8.89 2.92 8.46
N ASN A 48 9.72 3.89 8.82
CA ASN A 48 9.80 5.17 8.10
C ASN A 48 10.29 4.99 6.65
N GLU A 49 11.27 4.11 6.42
CA GLU A 49 11.75 3.82 5.07
C GLU A 49 10.70 3.08 4.23
N ILE A 50 9.89 2.22 4.83
CA ILE A 50 8.77 1.57 4.12
C ILE A 50 7.67 2.58 3.78
N ILE A 51 7.40 3.57 4.65
CA ILE A 51 6.50 4.69 4.31
C ILE A 51 7.09 5.48 3.13
N HIS A 52 8.40 5.70 3.08
CA HIS A 52 9.07 6.32 1.94
C HIS A 52 8.94 5.46 0.66
N LEU A 53 9.10 4.15 0.75
CA LEU A 53 8.86 3.22 -0.36
C LEU A 53 7.39 3.27 -0.83
N TYR A 54 6.45 3.32 0.11
CA TYR A 54 5.02 3.47 -0.19
C TYR A 54 4.74 4.77 -0.95
N ASN A 55 5.31 5.91 -0.53
CA ASN A 55 5.12 7.19 -1.22
C ASN A 55 5.60 7.14 -2.68
N ASN A 56 6.77 6.54 -2.92
CA ASN A 56 7.29 6.31 -4.27
C ASN A 56 6.38 5.37 -5.08
N THR A 57 5.88 4.30 -4.46
CA THR A 57 4.96 3.33 -5.06
C THR A 57 3.63 3.98 -5.43
N ALA A 58 3.05 4.79 -4.55
CA ALA A 58 1.81 5.52 -4.80
C ALA A 58 1.96 6.48 -5.99
N LEU A 59 3.09 7.19 -6.09
CA LEU A 59 3.39 8.05 -7.22
C LEU A 59 3.57 7.26 -8.53
N LEU A 60 4.24 6.10 -8.47
CA LEU A 60 4.35 5.18 -9.61
C LEU A 60 2.97 4.74 -10.09
N PHE A 61 2.06 4.38 -9.19
CA PHE A 61 0.70 3.94 -9.54
C PHE A 61 -0.13 5.07 -10.15
N ILE A 62 -0.07 6.26 -9.56
CA ILE A 62 -0.79 7.43 -10.07
C ILE A 62 -0.39 7.69 -11.53
N ASN A 63 0.90 7.81 -11.81
CA ASN A 63 1.37 8.07 -13.18
C ASN A 63 1.17 6.87 -14.11
N GLY A 64 1.43 5.65 -13.63
CA GLY A 64 1.28 4.40 -14.38
C GLY A 64 -0.16 4.12 -14.81
N LEU A 65 -1.14 4.58 -14.04
CA LEU A 65 -2.56 4.48 -14.34
C LEU A 65 -3.11 5.73 -15.06
N HIS A 66 -2.22 6.54 -15.64
CA HIS A 66 -2.53 7.78 -16.33
C HIS A 66 -3.37 8.74 -15.48
N MET A 67 -3.06 8.90 -14.19
CA MET A 67 -3.72 9.85 -13.30
C MET A 67 -2.76 10.95 -12.88
N GLU A 68 -3.32 12.07 -12.43
CA GLU A 68 -2.54 13.16 -11.82
C GLU A 68 -2.73 13.16 -10.30
N THR A 69 -1.66 13.48 -9.56
CA THR A 69 -1.70 13.55 -8.09
C THR A 69 -2.75 14.53 -7.58
N ALA A 70 -2.99 15.60 -8.35
CA ALA A 70 -4.02 16.61 -8.09
C ALA A 70 -5.43 16.00 -7.97
N MET A 71 -5.73 14.86 -8.60
CA MET A 71 -7.05 14.20 -8.53
C MET A 71 -7.34 13.63 -7.13
N LEU A 72 -6.29 13.33 -6.35
CA LEU A 72 -6.41 12.75 -5.02
C LEU A 72 -6.58 13.80 -3.92
N GLU A 73 -6.54 15.11 -4.27
CA GLU A 73 -6.67 16.20 -3.32
C GLU A 73 -8.00 16.19 -2.54
N LYS A 74 -7.98 16.79 -1.35
CA LYS A 74 -9.16 16.93 -0.50
C LYS A 74 -10.17 17.86 -1.19
N GLY A 75 -11.45 17.48 -1.18
CA GLY A 75 -12.53 18.26 -1.80
C GLY A 75 -12.83 17.90 -3.27
N LYS A 76 -11.93 17.23 -3.98
CA LYS A 76 -12.20 16.74 -5.35
C LYS A 76 -12.98 15.43 -5.36
N ASN A 77 -13.88 15.31 -6.34
CA ASN A 77 -14.63 14.10 -6.60
C ASN A 77 -13.82 13.17 -7.51
N LEU A 78 -13.07 12.26 -6.90
CA LEU A 78 -12.19 11.31 -7.60
C LEU A 78 -12.88 10.56 -8.75
N LYS A 79 -14.15 10.16 -8.57
CA LYS A 79 -14.90 9.45 -9.61
C LYS A 79 -15.20 10.32 -10.82
N TRP A 80 -15.43 11.61 -10.59
CA TRP A 80 -15.66 12.58 -11.66
C TRP A 80 -14.36 12.86 -12.41
N GLU A 81 -13.28 13.17 -11.69
CA GLU A 81 -11.95 13.44 -12.28
C GLU A 81 -11.51 12.29 -13.20
N ILE A 82 -11.59 11.04 -12.72
CA ILE A 82 -11.13 9.87 -13.50
C ILE A 82 -12.04 9.57 -14.70
N ARG A 83 -13.36 9.82 -14.60
CA ARG A 83 -14.31 9.44 -15.64
C ARG A 83 -14.10 10.24 -16.93
N TYR A 84 -13.78 11.52 -16.81
CA TYR A 84 -13.61 12.43 -17.95
C TYR A 84 -12.15 12.64 -18.34
N ASP A 85 -11.22 12.10 -17.57
CA ASP A 85 -9.81 12.16 -17.88
C ASP A 85 -9.43 11.11 -18.95
N GLN A 86 -8.96 11.62 -20.08
CA GLN A 86 -8.45 10.86 -21.22
C GLN A 86 -7.01 11.25 -21.56
N LYS A 87 -6.30 11.92 -20.64
CA LYS A 87 -4.92 12.32 -20.85
C LYS A 87 -3.98 11.15 -20.58
N ILE A 88 -3.25 10.73 -21.61
CA ILE A 88 -2.15 9.78 -21.43
C ILE A 88 -0.99 10.53 -20.79
N VAL A 89 -0.52 10.03 -19.66
CA VAL A 89 0.70 10.51 -19.02
C VAL A 89 1.88 9.79 -19.68
N ASP A 90 2.80 10.57 -20.28
CA ASP A 90 4.08 10.06 -20.76
C ASP A 90 4.95 9.71 -19.55
N TYR A 91 5.00 8.42 -19.24
CA TYR A 91 5.64 7.90 -18.04
C TYR A 91 6.22 6.53 -18.31
N ASP A 92 7.54 6.44 -18.21
CA ASP A 92 8.25 5.17 -18.23
C ASP A 92 8.11 4.50 -16.85
N PHE A 93 7.14 3.60 -16.76
CA PHE A 93 6.83 2.88 -15.53
C PHE A 93 7.98 1.96 -15.12
N GLU A 94 8.59 1.27 -16.08
CA GLU A 94 9.63 0.28 -15.82
C GLU A 94 10.93 0.96 -15.41
N ASP A 95 11.35 2.01 -16.12
CA ASP A 95 12.52 2.80 -15.75
C ASP A 95 12.38 3.36 -14.33
N ARG A 96 11.21 3.93 -13.99
CA ARG A 96 10.98 4.50 -12.66
C ARG A 96 10.96 3.45 -11.56
N TYR A 97 10.43 2.27 -11.84
CA TYR A 97 10.50 1.14 -10.93
C TYR A 97 11.95 0.68 -10.70
N GLN A 98 12.72 0.46 -11.77
CA GLN A 98 14.11 -0.01 -11.69
C GLN A 98 15.05 1.03 -11.07
N ALA A 99 14.85 2.31 -11.37
CA ALA A 99 15.72 3.40 -10.91
C ALA A 99 15.44 3.81 -9.46
N LYS A 100 14.17 3.77 -8.99
CA LYS A 100 13.79 4.32 -7.68
C LYS A 100 13.34 3.29 -6.67
N ILE A 101 12.43 2.41 -7.06
CA ILE A 101 11.74 1.54 -6.10
C ILE A 101 12.57 0.31 -5.81
N LYS A 102 13.08 -0.38 -6.85
CA LYS A 102 13.84 -1.61 -6.67
C LYS A 102 15.11 -1.42 -5.83
N PRO A 103 15.91 -0.35 -5.99
CA PRO A 103 17.06 -0.09 -5.12
C PRO A 103 16.65 0.18 -3.67
N LEU A 104 15.59 0.96 -3.46
CA LEU A 104 15.08 1.27 -2.13
C LEU A 104 14.56 0.00 -1.42
N PHE A 105 13.81 -0.84 -2.13
CA PHE A 105 13.37 -2.13 -1.62
C PHE A 105 14.57 -3.02 -1.23
N ALA A 106 15.57 -3.12 -2.11
CA ALA A 106 16.77 -3.90 -1.84
C ALA A 106 17.50 -3.40 -0.58
N ALA A 107 17.66 -2.08 -0.44
CA ALA A 107 18.29 -1.47 0.73
C ALA A 107 17.53 -1.75 2.03
N ILE A 108 16.18 -1.73 2.01
CA ILE A 108 15.38 -2.09 3.20
C ILE A 108 15.59 -3.56 3.58
N ILE A 109 15.55 -4.47 2.60
CA ILE A 109 15.73 -5.90 2.87
C ILE A 109 17.16 -6.21 3.36
N GLU A 110 18.17 -5.56 2.77
CA GLU A 110 19.56 -5.68 3.23
C GLU A 110 19.71 -5.17 4.66
N PHE A 111 19.16 -4.00 4.99
CA PHE A 111 19.22 -3.43 6.31
C PHE A 111 18.52 -4.30 7.37
N ILE A 112 17.32 -4.80 7.08
CA ILE A 112 16.62 -5.76 7.94
C ILE A 112 17.49 -7.01 8.14
N GLY A 113 18.08 -7.56 7.08
CA GLY A 113 18.93 -8.75 7.16
C GLY A 113 20.17 -8.56 8.04
N ARG A 114 20.79 -7.37 7.98
CA ARG A 114 21.95 -7.03 8.81
C ARG A 114 21.59 -6.80 10.28
N GLY A 115 20.45 -6.17 10.55
CA GLY A 115 20.03 -5.80 11.90
C GLY A 115 19.15 -6.82 12.62
N GLN A 116 18.71 -7.89 11.95
CA GLN A 116 17.79 -8.86 12.53
C GLN A 116 18.36 -9.54 13.80
N GLY A 117 19.68 -9.73 13.88
CA GLY A 117 20.33 -10.33 15.05
C GLY A 117 20.29 -9.46 16.31
N GLU A 118 20.18 -8.14 16.15
CA GLU A 118 20.15 -7.19 17.26
C GLU A 118 18.74 -7.04 17.85
N VAL A 119 17.70 -7.49 17.13
CA VAL A 119 16.30 -7.37 17.56
C VAL A 119 15.94 -8.51 18.54
N PRO A 120 15.48 -8.20 19.77
CA PRO A 120 15.03 -9.20 20.74
C PRO A 120 13.88 -10.05 20.21
N ALA A 121 13.76 -11.29 20.72
CA ALA A 121 12.73 -12.24 20.30
C ALA A 121 11.30 -11.66 20.36
N GLU A 122 11.00 -10.89 21.41
CA GLU A 122 9.72 -10.19 21.64
C GLU A 122 9.34 -9.21 20.53
N ARG A 123 10.33 -8.74 19.78
CA ARG A 123 10.19 -7.72 18.72
C ARG A 123 10.40 -8.27 17.31
N GLN A 124 10.76 -9.54 17.17
CA GLN A 124 10.98 -10.18 15.87
C GLN A 124 9.70 -10.24 15.02
N SER A 125 8.53 -10.40 15.66
CA SER A 125 7.23 -10.32 14.98
C SER A 125 7.02 -8.98 14.28
N GLN A 126 7.34 -7.87 14.95
CA GLN A 126 7.25 -6.51 14.37
C GLN A 126 8.16 -6.36 13.15
N LEU A 127 9.39 -6.85 13.24
CA LEU A 127 10.34 -6.80 12.13
C LEU A 127 9.85 -7.64 10.94
N PHE A 128 9.27 -8.81 11.22
CA PHE A 128 8.67 -9.68 10.21
C PHE A 128 7.48 -9.02 9.51
N GLU A 129 6.58 -8.37 10.25
CA GLU A 129 5.47 -7.62 9.68
C GLU A 129 5.95 -6.49 8.78
N LEU A 130 6.95 -5.72 9.20
CA LEU A 130 7.54 -4.67 8.36
C LEU A 130 8.10 -5.27 7.05
N ARG A 131 8.79 -6.41 7.12
CA ARG A 131 9.24 -7.12 5.92
C ARG A 131 8.07 -7.55 5.03
N LEU A 132 6.97 -8.02 5.62
CA LEU A 132 5.76 -8.38 4.89
C LEU A 132 5.13 -7.16 4.18
N ALA A 133 5.08 -5.99 4.83
CA ALA A 133 4.60 -4.76 4.21
C ALA A 133 5.43 -4.39 2.96
N CYS A 134 6.75 -4.49 3.04
CA CYS A 134 7.65 -4.32 1.90
C CYS A 134 7.27 -5.25 0.74
N LEU A 135 7.11 -6.55 1.03
CA LEU A 135 6.76 -7.54 0.01
C LEU A 135 5.39 -7.23 -0.62
N LYS A 136 4.40 -6.85 0.18
CA LYS A 136 3.05 -6.51 -0.30
C LYS A 136 3.05 -5.30 -1.23
N LEU A 137 3.90 -4.31 -1.00
CA LEU A 137 4.09 -3.18 -1.93
C LEU A 137 4.71 -3.66 -3.25
N SER A 138 5.73 -4.51 -3.20
CA SER A 138 6.36 -5.09 -4.40
C SER A 138 5.38 -5.93 -5.24
N GLU A 139 4.57 -6.77 -4.59
CA GLU A 139 3.50 -7.54 -5.23
C GLU A 139 2.47 -6.61 -5.90
N SER A 140 2.09 -5.53 -5.21
CA SER A 140 1.15 -4.54 -5.76
C SER A 140 1.70 -3.86 -7.00
N ILE A 141 3.01 -3.60 -7.07
CA ILE A 141 3.64 -2.99 -8.25
C ILE A 141 3.54 -3.90 -9.46
N LYS A 142 3.82 -5.18 -9.30
CA LYS A 142 3.69 -6.17 -10.38
C LYS A 142 2.25 -6.27 -10.88
N ALA A 143 1.28 -6.24 -9.96
CA ALA A 143 -0.13 -6.26 -10.32
C ALA A 143 -0.54 -5.01 -11.13
N VAL A 144 -0.10 -3.82 -10.71
CA VAL A 144 -0.36 -2.57 -11.45
C VAL A 144 0.32 -2.58 -12.83
N ASP A 145 1.52 -3.12 -12.95
CA ASP A 145 2.21 -3.27 -14.25
C ASP A 145 1.41 -4.16 -15.21
N GLY A 146 0.90 -5.30 -14.71
CA GLY A 146 0.00 -6.19 -15.46
C GLY A 146 -1.24 -5.47 -15.98
N LEU A 147 -1.94 -4.73 -15.09
CA LEU A 147 -3.12 -3.93 -15.43
C LEU A 147 -2.82 -2.83 -16.46
N ARG A 148 -1.69 -2.13 -16.30
CA ARG A 148 -1.32 -0.98 -17.14
C ARG A 148 -1.21 -1.36 -18.61
N ASN A 149 -0.67 -2.53 -18.91
CA ASN A 149 -0.46 -2.99 -20.29
C ASN A 149 -1.76 -3.06 -21.10
N ASN A 150 -2.86 -3.45 -20.48
CA ASN A 150 -4.18 -3.50 -21.14
C ASN A 150 -4.92 -2.17 -21.02
N MET A 151 -4.88 -1.55 -19.84
CA MET A 151 -5.51 -0.24 -19.61
C MET A 151 -5.00 0.81 -20.60
N THR A 152 -3.69 0.89 -20.86
CA THR A 152 -3.10 1.86 -21.81
C THR A 152 -3.69 1.70 -23.22
N LYS A 153 -3.90 0.45 -23.66
CA LYS A 153 -4.49 0.15 -24.98
C LYS A 153 -5.94 0.59 -25.05
N HIS A 154 -6.70 0.35 -23.97
CA HIS A 154 -8.12 0.64 -23.93
C HIS A 154 -8.47 2.06 -23.45
N PHE A 155 -7.48 2.84 -23.01
CA PHE A 155 -7.66 4.21 -22.51
C PHE A 155 -8.32 5.13 -23.55
N LYS A 156 -7.97 4.94 -24.83
CA LYS A 156 -8.54 5.64 -25.99
C LYS A 156 -9.44 4.75 -26.86
N SER A 157 -9.87 3.58 -26.35
CA SER A 157 -10.83 2.73 -27.06
C SER A 157 -12.11 3.52 -27.33
N ASP A 158 -12.73 3.37 -28.50
CA ASP A 158 -14.02 4.02 -28.81
C ASP A 158 -15.19 3.43 -28.02
N ASN A 159 -15.04 2.20 -27.51
CA ASN A 159 -16.06 1.52 -26.71
C ASN A 159 -16.12 2.09 -25.29
N GLU A 160 -17.19 2.84 -24.99
CA GLU A 160 -17.42 3.45 -23.68
C GLU A 160 -17.55 2.43 -22.54
N ILE A 161 -18.07 1.23 -22.82
CA ILE A 161 -18.26 0.17 -21.83
C ILE A 161 -16.88 -0.31 -21.35
N ILE A 162 -15.96 -0.56 -22.27
CA ILE A 162 -14.59 -0.98 -21.95
C ILE A 162 -13.88 0.13 -21.17
N ARG A 163 -13.94 1.38 -21.64
CA ARG A 163 -13.34 2.52 -20.92
C ARG A 163 -13.89 2.64 -19.50
N HIS A 164 -15.19 2.41 -19.33
CA HIS A 164 -15.84 2.50 -18.03
C HIS A 164 -15.32 1.43 -17.04
N GLU A 165 -15.07 0.19 -17.49
CA GLU A 165 -14.47 -0.86 -16.66
C GLU A 165 -13.07 -0.48 -16.16
N TYR A 166 -12.18 -0.06 -17.07
CA TYR A 166 -10.83 0.37 -16.70
C TYR A 166 -10.84 1.60 -15.77
N ASN A 167 -11.77 2.54 -15.98
CA ASN A 167 -11.94 3.67 -15.08
C ASN A 167 -12.41 3.23 -13.68
N GLN A 168 -13.21 2.16 -13.54
CA GLN A 168 -13.53 1.61 -12.21
C GLN A 168 -12.28 1.07 -11.51
N MET A 169 -11.42 0.35 -12.23
CA MET A 169 -10.15 -0.16 -11.69
C MET A 169 -9.24 0.97 -11.19
N ARG A 170 -9.07 2.03 -11.99
CA ARG A 170 -8.36 3.27 -11.61
C ARG A 170 -8.95 3.88 -10.33
N ILE A 171 -10.28 4.02 -10.26
CA ILE A 171 -10.97 4.54 -9.07
C ILE A 171 -10.70 3.70 -7.83
N HIS A 172 -10.72 2.37 -7.94
CA HIS A 172 -10.49 1.49 -6.80
C HIS A 172 -9.08 1.65 -6.22
N ILE A 173 -8.05 1.62 -7.07
CA ILE A 173 -6.65 1.81 -6.64
C ILE A 173 -6.46 3.22 -6.08
N ALA A 174 -6.91 4.26 -6.79
CA ALA A 174 -6.75 5.65 -6.36
C ALA A 174 -7.50 5.96 -5.05
N SER A 175 -8.65 5.30 -4.80
CA SER A 175 -9.38 5.48 -3.54
C SER A 175 -8.62 4.94 -2.34
N VAL A 176 -7.92 3.82 -2.50
CA VAL A 176 -7.08 3.24 -1.44
C VAL A 176 -5.86 4.12 -1.19
N ILE A 177 -5.19 4.58 -2.25
CA ILE A 177 -4.07 5.53 -2.12
C ILE A 177 -4.54 6.82 -1.40
N LYS A 178 -5.70 7.36 -1.78
CA LYS A 178 -6.27 8.55 -1.13
C LYS A 178 -6.52 8.35 0.36
N GLU A 179 -7.03 7.18 0.74
CA GLU A 179 -7.28 6.84 2.14
C GLU A 179 -5.97 6.63 2.92
N MET A 180 -5.00 5.90 2.35
CA MET A 180 -3.69 5.71 2.98
C MET A 180 -2.94 7.04 3.17
N ASN A 181 -3.01 7.95 2.18
CA ASN A 181 -2.46 9.31 2.31
C ASN A 181 -3.14 10.12 3.42
N LYS A 182 -4.41 9.84 3.71
CA LYS A 182 -5.14 10.44 4.82
C LYS A 182 -4.68 9.85 6.15
N MET A 183 -4.54 8.53 6.24
CA MET A 183 -4.00 7.83 7.42
C MET A 183 -2.60 8.31 7.78
N ALA A 184 -1.73 8.56 6.79
CA ALA A 184 -0.40 9.10 7.04
C ALA A 184 -0.40 10.51 7.67
N ARG A 185 -1.47 11.29 7.50
CA ARG A 185 -1.62 12.66 8.03
C ARG A 185 -2.37 12.69 9.36
N GLU A 186 -3.34 11.80 9.53
CA GLU A 186 -4.19 11.71 10.70
C GLU A 186 -3.57 10.73 11.69
N LYS A 187 -3.02 11.23 12.80
CA LYS A 187 -2.56 10.40 13.94
C LYS A 187 -3.76 9.85 14.74
N ASP A 188 -4.81 9.37 14.07
CA ASP A 188 -6.12 9.08 14.68
C ASP A 188 -6.37 7.57 14.81
N LYS A 189 -6.62 7.16 16.06
CA LYS A 189 -7.00 5.84 16.62
C LYS A 189 -7.16 4.68 15.62
N ASP A 190 -6.31 3.66 15.76
CA ASP A 190 -6.20 2.44 14.95
C ASP A 190 -7.52 1.78 14.54
N ILE A 191 -8.53 1.80 15.42
CA ILE A 191 -9.86 1.25 15.15
C ILE A 191 -10.49 1.88 13.89
N LYS A 192 -10.30 3.19 13.68
CA LYS A 192 -10.78 3.89 12.48
C LYS A 192 -10.02 3.44 11.22
N ILE A 193 -8.72 3.18 11.36
CA ILE A 193 -7.84 2.74 10.27
C ILE A 193 -8.29 1.35 9.81
N ILE A 194 -8.37 0.38 10.72
CA ILE A 194 -8.77 -1.00 10.42
C ILE A 194 -10.16 -1.04 9.77
N SER A 195 -11.14 -0.36 10.37
CA SER A 195 -12.50 -0.31 9.82
C SER A 195 -12.55 0.29 8.41
N SER A 196 -11.71 1.29 8.12
CA SER A 196 -11.63 1.87 6.78
C SER A 196 -11.03 0.88 5.77
N LEU A 197 -9.95 0.19 6.14
CA LEU A 197 -9.29 -0.80 5.29
C LEU A 197 -10.22 -1.97 4.96
N ASP A 198 -10.97 -2.48 5.94
CA ASP A 198 -11.94 -3.57 5.72
C ASP A 198 -13.09 -3.17 4.79
N LYS A 199 -13.55 -1.92 4.88
CA LYS A 199 -14.54 -1.39 3.93
C LYS A 199 -14.00 -1.42 2.50
N PHE A 200 -12.73 -1.06 2.28
CA PHE A 200 -12.13 -1.15 0.94
C PHE A 200 -11.97 -2.59 0.47
N ARG A 201 -11.56 -3.50 1.36
CA ARG A 201 -11.46 -4.94 1.09
C ARG A 201 -12.81 -5.53 0.65
N GLY A 202 -13.90 -5.16 1.34
CA GLY A 202 -15.26 -5.55 0.97
C GLY A 202 -15.71 -4.94 -0.37
N LYS A 203 -15.38 -3.66 -0.63
CA LYS A 203 -15.72 -2.97 -1.88
C LYS A 203 -15.08 -3.64 -3.10
N ILE A 204 -13.78 -3.97 -3.05
CA ILE A 204 -13.10 -4.55 -4.21
C ILE A 204 -13.58 -5.98 -4.50
N LYS A 205 -13.85 -6.79 -3.47
CA LYS A 205 -14.47 -8.12 -3.62
C LYS A 205 -15.86 -8.03 -4.27
N LYS A 206 -16.69 -7.09 -3.81
CA LYS A 206 -18.03 -6.86 -4.39
C LYS A 206 -17.95 -6.37 -5.83
N TYR A 207 -17.00 -5.49 -6.14
CA TYR A 207 -16.76 -5.01 -7.50
C TYR A 207 -16.44 -6.17 -8.46
N LYS A 208 -15.43 -7.00 -8.13
CA LYS A 208 -15.05 -8.16 -8.95
C LYS A 208 -16.23 -9.10 -9.20
N LYS A 209 -17.00 -9.44 -8.16
CA LYS A 209 -18.19 -10.29 -8.31
C LYS A 209 -19.24 -9.68 -9.27
N LYS A 210 -19.50 -8.37 -9.14
CA LYS A 210 -20.45 -7.66 -10.01
C LYS A 210 -19.96 -7.56 -11.45
N THR A 211 -18.67 -7.30 -11.66
CA THR A 211 -18.08 -7.24 -13.00
C THR A 211 -18.18 -8.60 -13.69
N ASN A 212 -17.90 -9.71 -13.00
CA ASN A 212 -18.07 -11.04 -13.60
C ASN A 212 -19.49 -11.25 -14.15
N THR A 213 -20.51 -10.99 -13.32
CA THR A 213 -21.91 -11.12 -13.77
C THR A 213 -22.25 -10.16 -14.90
N ARG A 214 -21.74 -8.93 -14.86
CA ARG A 214 -21.97 -7.94 -15.93
C ARG A 214 -21.34 -8.37 -17.26
N LEU A 215 -20.11 -8.90 -17.23
CA LEU A 215 -19.41 -9.33 -18.45
C LEU A 215 -20.16 -10.45 -19.17
N ASP A 216 -20.77 -11.38 -18.46
CA ASP A 216 -21.61 -12.43 -19.06
C ASP A 216 -22.78 -11.84 -19.87
N GLU A 217 -23.39 -10.76 -19.36
CA GLU A 217 -24.47 -10.05 -20.05
C GLU A 217 -23.96 -9.29 -21.28
N LEU A 218 -22.83 -8.60 -21.16
CA LEU A 218 -22.22 -7.84 -22.25
C LEU A 218 -21.79 -8.75 -23.42
N ILE A 219 -21.25 -9.94 -23.11
CA ILE A 219 -20.89 -10.96 -24.11
C ILE A 219 -22.16 -11.45 -24.83
N ARG A 220 -23.21 -11.79 -24.08
CA ARG A 220 -24.47 -12.30 -24.65
C ARG A 220 -25.14 -11.27 -25.57
N ASN A 221 -25.00 -9.98 -25.26
CA ASN A 221 -25.52 -8.88 -26.07
C ASN A 221 -24.62 -8.49 -27.25
N GLY A 222 -23.42 -9.06 -27.37
CA GLY A 222 -22.44 -8.74 -28.42
C GLY A 222 -21.77 -7.36 -28.25
N GLU A 223 -21.83 -6.78 -27.05
CA GLU A 223 -21.28 -5.45 -26.74
C GLU A 223 -19.76 -5.49 -26.49
N ILE A 224 -19.26 -6.68 -26.09
CA ILE A 224 -17.84 -7.03 -26.00
C ILE A 224 -17.63 -8.47 -26.49
N ASP A 225 -16.45 -8.76 -27.00
CA ASP A 225 -16.05 -10.13 -27.33
C ASP A 225 -15.47 -10.88 -26.11
N SER A 226 -15.36 -12.21 -26.22
CA SER A 226 -14.86 -13.08 -25.13
C SER A 226 -13.39 -12.84 -24.78
N TYR A 227 -12.57 -12.40 -25.72
CA TYR A 227 -11.16 -12.07 -25.48
C TYR A 227 -11.04 -10.80 -24.63
N THR A 228 -11.78 -9.75 -24.99
CA THR A 228 -11.90 -8.50 -24.23
C THR A 228 -12.43 -8.77 -22.82
N ALA A 229 -13.47 -9.58 -22.69
CA ALA A 229 -14.02 -9.95 -21.39
C ALA A 229 -12.98 -10.68 -20.51
N THR A 230 -12.21 -11.59 -21.09
CA THR A 230 -11.12 -12.29 -20.39
C THR A 230 -10.03 -11.33 -19.92
N SER A 231 -9.64 -10.35 -20.75
CA SER A 231 -8.70 -9.30 -20.34
C SER A 231 -9.23 -8.50 -19.15
N ILE A 232 -10.50 -8.08 -19.19
CA ILE A 232 -11.13 -7.33 -18.08
C ILE A 232 -11.14 -8.18 -16.80
N LEU A 233 -11.45 -9.48 -16.87
CA LEU A 233 -11.44 -10.37 -15.70
C LEU A 233 -10.04 -10.50 -15.06
N ASN A 234 -9.01 -10.62 -15.89
CA ASN A 234 -7.62 -10.66 -15.44
C ASN A 234 -7.23 -9.33 -14.80
N ASP A 235 -7.59 -8.21 -15.43
CA ASP A 235 -7.31 -6.86 -14.96
C ASP A 235 -8.07 -6.53 -13.66
N CYS A 236 -9.28 -7.07 -13.46
CA CYS A 236 -9.97 -7.04 -12.17
C CYS A 236 -9.20 -7.79 -11.08
N SER A 237 -8.54 -8.90 -11.41
CA SER A 237 -7.73 -9.66 -10.47
C SER A 237 -6.44 -8.92 -10.11
N PHE A 238 -5.74 -8.35 -11.10
CA PHE A 238 -4.62 -7.45 -10.86
C PHE A 238 -5.02 -6.25 -9.98
N THR A 239 -6.18 -5.64 -10.24
CA THR A 239 -6.70 -4.55 -9.42
C THR A 239 -6.95 -5.01 -7.98
N GLU A 240 -7.54 -6.20 -7.80
CA GLU A 240 -7.78 -6.78 -6.47
C GLU A 240 -6.48 -7.02 -5.71
N ASP A 241 -5.46 -7.56 -6.37
CA ASP A 241 -4.16 -7.85 -5.77
C ASP A 241 -3.41 -6.57 -5.38
N ALA A 242 -3.40 -5.56 -6.27
CA ALA A 242 -2.84 -4.25 -5.98
C ALA A 242 -3.54 -3.58 -4.79
N VAL A 243 -4.87 -3.63 -4.76
CA VAL A 243 -5.66 -3.07 -3.65
C VAL A 243 -5.34 -3.82 -2.35
N LYS A 244 -5.33 -5.16 -2.35
CA LYS A 244 -5.03 -5.94 -1.15
C LYS A 244 -3.64 -5.66 -0.61
N GLY A 245 -2.62 -5.64 -1.47
CA GLY A 245 -1.25 -5.38 -1.03
C GLY A 245 -1.08 -3.97 -0.46
N LEU A 246 -1.75 -2.95 -1.03
CA LEU A 246 -1.81 -1.62 -0.44
C LEU A 246 -2.50 -1.60 0.93
N LEU A 247 -3.65 -2.29 1.06
CA LEU A 247 -4.38 -2.36 2.33
C LEU A 247 -3.58 -3.09 3.43
N ASP A 248 -2.90 -4.18 3.08
CA ASP A 248 -2.09 -4.95 4.02
C ASP A 248 -0.86 -4.16 4.48
N ALA A 249 -0.16 -3.49 3.55
CA ALA A 249 0.91 -2.57 3.90
C ALA A 249 0.40 -1.42 4.78
N GLY A 250 -0.76 -0.84 4.44
CA GLY A 250 -1.38 0.22 5.22
C GLY A 250 -1.73 -0.20 6.65
N LYS A 251 -2.25 -1.43 6.83
CA LYS A 251 -2.53 -1.98 8.15
C LYS A 251 -1.26 -2.04 9.01
N ILE A 252 -0.17 -2.56 8.46
CA ILE A 252 1.10 -2.72 9.18
C ILE A 252 1.76 -1.38 9.51
N LEU A 253 1.73 -0.43 8.56
CA LEU A 253 2.43 0.85 8.72
C LEU A 253 1.71 1.84 9.64
N TYR A 254 0.37 1.79 9.66
CA TYR A 254 -0.44 2.81 10.32
C TYR A 254 -1.28 2.29 11.50
N SER A 255 -1.36 0.98 11.74
CA SER A 255 -1.97 0.45 12.97
C SER A 255 -0.94 0.49 14.11
N THR A 256 -1.22 1.28 15.13
CA THR A 256 -0.49 1.38 16.40
C THR A 256 -0.90 0.26 17.35
N ARG A 257 -0.88 -1.00 16.90
CA ARG A 257 -1.03 -2.11 17.84
C ARG A 257 0.26 -2.20 18.66
N ASP A 258 0.22 -1.73 19.90
CA ASP A 258 1.02 -2.31 20.96
C ASP A 258 0.62 -3.79 21.02
N ILE A 259 1.60 -4.66 20.83
CA ILE A 259 1.45 -6.10 20.60
C ILE A 259 0.77 -6.83 21.76
N GLU A 260 0.70 -6.22 22.95
CA GLU A 260 0.11 -6.81 24.16
C GLU A 260 -1.37 -7.20 24.01
N LEU A 261 -2.10 -6.63 23.04
CA LEU A 261 -3.52 -6.93 22.83
C LEU A 261 -3.79 -8.11 21.88
N GLU A 262 -2.83 -8.53 21.06
CA GLU A 262 -3.04 -9.65 20.13
C GLU A 262 -2.89 -11.00 20.85
N ASP A 263 -1.98 -11.10 21.83
CA ASP A 263 -1.95 -12.26 22.73
C ASP A 263 -3.25 -12.36 23.55
N ALA A 264 -3.83 -11.24 23.99
CA ALA A 264 -5.08 -11.25 24.74
C ALA A 264 -6.30 -11.60 23.87
N ASP A 265 -6.43 -11.02 22.66
CA ASP A 265 -7.53 -11.33 21.74
C ASP A 265 -7.40 -12.74 21.14
N GLU A 266 -6.18 -13.22 20.87
CA GLU A 266 -5.94 -14.58 20.38
C GLU A 266 -6.19 -15.60 21.50
N MET A 267 -5.73 -15.34 22.74
CA MET A 267 -6.07 -16.16 23.92
C MET A 267 -7.57 -16.16 24.23
N LEU A 268 -8.26 -15.01 24.11
CA LEU A 268 -9.72 -14.94 24.28
C LEU A 268 -10.44 -15.70 23.16
N SER A 269 -9.96 -15.61 21.92
CA SER A 269 -10.56 -16.33 20.78
C SER A 269 -10.29 -17.84 20.77
N LEU A 270 -9.25 -18.29 21.49
CA LEU A 270 -8.92 -19.70 21.71
C LEU A 270 -9.70 -20.24 22.92
N SER A 271 -9.82 -19.46 24.00
CA SER A 271 -10.69 -19.74 25.16
C SER A 271 -12.15 -19.92 24.75
N ASP A 272 -12.68 -19.02 23.92
CA ASP A 272 -14.07 -19.10 23.44
C ASP A 272 -14.32 -20.30 22.52
N LYS A 273 -13.27 -20.91 21.94
CA LYS A 273 -13.38 -22.12 21.10
C LYS A 273 -13.22 -23.41 21.88
N GLU A 274 -12.43 -23.42 22.96
CA GLU A 274 -12.30 -24.58 23.85
C GLU A 274 -13.60 -24.84 24.63
N ASP A 275 -14.33 -23.78 25.02
CA ASP A 275 -15.62 -23.90 25.70
C ASP A 275 -16.74 -24.46 24.79
N ASP A 276 -16.70 -24.17 23.49
CA ASP A 276 -17.67 -24.70 22.50
C ASP A 276 -17.40 -26.18 22.14
N ASP A 277 -16.14 -26.62 22.14
CA ASP A 277 -15.77 -28.01 21.85
C ASP A 277 -16.01 -28.95 23.06
N GLU A 278 -15.84 -28.48 24.30
CA GLU A 278 -16.22 -29.25 25.51
C GLU A 278 -17.74 -29.40 25.67
N ALA A 279 -18.53 -28.37 25.34
CA ALA A 279 -19.99 -28.46 25.36
C ALA A 279 -20.53 -29.47 24.33
N ASN A 280 -19.85 -29.61 23.18
CA ASN A 280 -20.26 -30.51 22.11
C ASN A 280 -19.83 -31.97 22.33
N THR A 281 -18.77 -32.21 23.10
CA THR A 281 -18.36 -33.58 23.50
C THR A 281 -19.23 -34.16 24.61
N VAL A 282 -19.70 -33.34 25.56
CA VAL A 282 -20.59 -33.80 26.65
C VAL A 282 -22.00 -34.17 26.13
N LEU A 283 -22.43 -33.62 25.00
CA LEU A 283 -23.72 -33.95 24.37
C LEU A 283 -23.68 -35.26 23.56
N LEU A 284 -22.50 -35.73 23.13
CA LEU A 284 -22.35 -36.96 22.36
C LEU A 284 -22.15 -38.23 23.22
N GLU A 285 -21.94 -38.10 24.53
CA GLU A 285 -21.85 -39.24 25.47
C GLU A 285 -23.17 -39.58 26.17
N LYS A 286 -24.29 -38.94 25.81
CA LYS A 286 -25.62 -39.14 26.43
C LYS A 286 -26.73 -39.66 25.52
N GLU A 287 -26.42 -40.14 24.32
CA GLU A 287 -27.33 -40.94 23.48
C GLU A 287 -26.79 -42.36 23.29
#